data_AF-A0A853M1W3-F1
#
_entry.id   AF-A0A853M1W3-F1
#
_cell.length_a   1.000
_cell.length_b   1.000
_cell.length_c   1.000
_cell.angle_alpha   90.00
_cell.angle_beta   90.00
_cell.angle_gamma   90.00
#
_symmetry.space_group_name_H-M   'P 1'
#
loop_
_entity.id
_entity.type
_entity.pdbx_description
1 polymer ?
#
loop_
_entity_poly.entity_id
_entity_poly.type
_entity_poly.pdbx_seq_one_letter_code
_entity_poly.pdbx_strand_id
1 'polypeptide(L)'
;MDAQGYCMRWRENAERRGVAPHVVAEIARRHDVTATRFGVLTNMAEFHDPHGKSFFLIPPYTDGARARAAALMTYILNAGTGYGKPGARTTDFPVTPYGAAEVTRIMARQNANRWSYTRDVAFVHRNGGRLVTTPNGMLMGLGGNWIQRLFSRRGGTTWGDLFMVNAGRVADAGEQLRQIVASGHAWYLDAGGTPRASRLDLDRVLHHEERHAAQWADLGYLGMLAGYGRELFRELAFGAVNRLEADAGLADGGYRA
;
A
#
# COMPACT_ATOMS: atom_id res chain seq x y z
N MET A 1 0.71 -19.49 10.58
CA MET A 1 1.96 -19.97 9.97
C MET A 1 3.13 -19.37 10.73
N ASP A 2 4.21 -20.11 10.90
CA ASP A 2 5.41 -19.63 11.58
C ASP A 2 6.39 -18.96 10.60
N ALA A 3 7.52 -18.50 11.13
CA ALA A 3 8.53 -17.78 10.36
C ALA A 3 9.15 -18.65 9.24
N GLN A 4 9.35 -19.94 9.50
CA GLN A 4 9.89 -20.90 8.53
C GLN A 4 8.89 -21.16 7.39
N GLY A 5 7.62 -21.35 7.72
CA GLY A 5 6.56 -21.55 6.73
C GLY A 5 6.42 -20.35 5.78
N TYR A 6 6.50 -19.12 6.29
CA TYR A 6 6.49 -17.94 5.42
C TYR A 6 7.73 -17.84 4.52
N CYS A 7 8.91 -18.25 5.01
CA CYS A 7 10.12 -18.29 4.21
C CYS A 7 10.04 -19.32 3.07
N MET A 8 9.46 -20.50 3.33
CA MET A 8 9.18 -21.49 2.30
C MET A 8 8.17 -20.94 1.27
N ARG A 9 7.07 -20.36 1.74
CA ARG A 9 6.04 -19.79 0.88
C ARG A 9 6.55 -18.63 0.03
N TRP A 10 7.52 -17.85 0.51
CA TRP A 10 8.20 -16.85 -0.31
C TRP A 10 8.88 -17.49 -1.52
N ARG A 11 9.58 -18.61 -1.34
CA ARG A 11 10.24 -19.34 -2.45
C ARG A 11 9.22 -19.92 -3.42
N GLU A 12 8.14 -20.50 -2.92
CA GLU A 12 7.03 -21.03 -3.73
C GLU A 12 6.33 -19.91 -4.53
N ASN A 13 6.12 -18.75 -3.92
CA ASN A 13 5.56 -17.58 -4.59
C ASN A 13 6.47 -17.05 -5.69
N ALA A 14 7.79 -17.02 -5.44
CA ALA A 14 8.78 -16.62 -6.42
C ALA A 14 8.79 -17.58 -7.62
N GLU A 15 8.81 -18.90 -7.38
CA GLU A 15 8.75 -19.93 -8.41
C GLU A 15 7.48 -19.82 -9.25
N ARG A 16 6.31 -19.75 -8.60
CA ARG A 16 5.00 -19.60 -9.26
C ARG A 16 4.90 -18.36 -10.14
N ARG A 17 5.67 -17.31 -9.82
CA ARG A 17 5.73 -16.06 -10.59
C ARG A 17 6.86 -16.02 -11.61
N GLY A 18 7.60 -17.11 -11.78
CA GLY A 18 8.70 -17.19 -12.74
C GLY A 18 9.93 -16.35 -12.34
N VAL A 19 10.08 -16.03 -11.05
CA VAL A 19 11.27 -15.31 -10.55
C VAL A 19 12.45 -16.28 -10.55
N ALA A 20 13.53 -15.90 -11.23
CA ALA A 20 14.71 -16.74 -11.34
C ALA A 20 15.35 -16.99 -9.96
N PRO A 21 15.86 -18.22 -9.67
CA PRO A 21 16.42 -18.55 -8.36
C PRO A 21 17.56 -17.62 -7.89
N HIS A 22 18.38 -17.13 -8.82
CA HIS A 22 19.47 -16.21 -8.50
C HIS A 22 18.97 -14.86 -7.97
N VAL A 23 17.79 -14.40 -8.41
CA VAL A 23 17.16 -13.16 -7.91
C VAL A 23 16.72 -13.33 -6.46
N VAL A 24 16.11 -14.47 -6.12
CA VAL A 24 15.73 -14.82 -4.73
C VAL A 24 16.97 -14.90 -3.84
N ALA A 25 18.02 -15.56 -4.33
CA ALA A 25 19.30 -15.64 -3.62
C ALA A 25 19.96 -14.26 -3.42
N GLU A 26 19.87 -13.38 -4.41
CA GLU A 26 20.38 -12.02 -4.29
C GLU A 26 19.61 -11.20 -3.25
N ILE A 27 18.28 -11.27 -3.25
CA ILE A 27 17.44 -10.61 -2.22
C ILE A 27 17.83 -11.12 -0.83
N ALA A 28 17.94 -12.45 -0.66
CA ALA A 28 18.33 -13.05 0.60
C ALA A 28 19.69 -12.55 1.09
N ARG A 29 20.72 -12.57 0.22
CA ARG A 29 22.08 -12.17 0.56
C ARG A 29 22.20 -10.67 0.82
N ARG A 30 21.61 -9.82 -0.03
CA ARG A 30 21.79 -8.36 0.02
C ARG A 30 21.03 -7.72 1.18
N HIS A 31 19.86 -8.27 1.50
CA HIS A 31 18.95 -7.69 2.49
C HIS A 31 18.79 -8.54 3.75
N ASP A 32 19.61 -9.58 3.90
CA ASP A 32 19.60 -10.51 5.03
C ASP A 32 18.19 -11.09 5.27
N VAL A 33 17.54 -11.50 4.18
CA VAL A 33 16.20 -12.12 4.25
C VAL A 33 16.36 -13.56 4.65
N THR A 34 16.16 -13.82 5.94
CA THR A 34 16.18 -15.14 6.56
C THR A 34 14.77 -15.52 7.05
N ALA A 35 14.58 -16.78 7.43
CA ALA A 35 13.33 -17.23 8.04
C ALA A 35 12.94 -16.36 9.24
N THR A 36 13.90 -16.03 10.11
CA THR A 36 13.68 -15.16 11.29
C THR A 36 13.05 -13.81 10.92
N ARG A 37 13.40 -13.23 9.77
CA ARG A 37 12.80 -11.94 9.35
C ARG A 37 11.32 -12.04 9.04
N PHE A 38 10.83 -13.19 8.57
CA PHE A 38 9.39 -13.43 8.41
C PHE A 38 8.65 -13.57 9.75
N GLY A 39 9.38 -13.73 10.86
CA GLY A 39 8.82 -13.71 12.21
C GLY A 39 7.98 -12.46 12.49
N VAL A 40 8.26 -11.33 11.83
CA VAL A 40 7.48 -10.10 11.99
C VAL A 40 6.00 -10.26 11.63
N LEU A 41 5.68 -11.13 10.67
CA LEU A 41 4.33 -11.42 10.17
C LEU A 41 3.57 -12.43 11.06
N THR A 42 4.26 -13.07 12.00
CA THR A 42 3.62 -13.99 12.95
C THR A 42 2.65 -13.21 13.83
N ASN A 43 1.54 -13.85 14.18
CA ASN A 43 0.43 -13.28 14.95
C ASN A 43 -0.34 -12.13 14.27
N MET A 44 -0.08 -11.86 13.00
CA MET A 44 -0.92 -10.99 12.18
C MET A 44 -1.97 -11.83 11.43
N ALA A 45 -3.22 -11.37 11.39
CA ALA A 45 -4.24 -12.06 10.60
C ALA A 45 -3.93 -11.84 9.11
N GLU A 46 -3.84 -12.94 8.36
CA GLU A 46 -3.56 -12.91 6.93
C GLU A 46 -4.85 -12.87 6.12
N PHE A 47 -4.93 -11.95 5.17
CA PHE A 47 -5.99 -11.83 4.18
C PHE A 47 -5.43 -12.13 2.80
N HIS A 48 -6.27 -12.71 1.94
CA HIS A 48 -5.90 -13.04 0.58
C HIS A 48 -6.79 -12.32 -0.42
N ASP A 49 -6.18 -11.81 -1.49
CA ASP A 49 -6.92 -11.33 -2.65
C ASP A 49 -7.31 -12.49 -3.58
N PRO A 50 -8.13 -12.26 -4.62
CA PRO A 50 -8.52 -13.29 -5.60
C PRO A 50 -7.34 -13.93 -6.35
N HIS A 51 -6.15 -13.32 -6.32
CA HIS A 51 -4.94 -13.81 -6.96
C HIS A 51 -3.98 -14.51 -5.98
N GLY A 52 -4.41 -14.70 -4.73
CA GLY A 52 -3.66 -15.38 -3.68
C GLY A 52 -2.51 -14.55 -3.12
N LYS A 53 -2.51 -13.23 -3.29
CA LYS A 53 -1.57 -12.33 -2.61
C LYS A 53 -1.96 -12.13 -1.16
N SER A 54 -0.95 -12.07 -0.31
CA SER A 54 -1.07 -11.91 1.13
C SER A 54 -1.09 -10.44 1.54
N PHE A 55 -2.01 -10.11 2.42
CA PHE A 55 -2.09 -8.86 3.17
C PHE A 55 -2.14 -9.23 4.66
N PHE A 56 -1.53 -8.44 5.53
CA PHE A 56 -1.51 -8.75 6.97
C PHE A 56 -2.10 -7.62 7.78
N LEU A 57 -3.17 -7.91 8.53
CA LEU A 57 -3.77 -7.00 9.49
C LEU A 57 -2.80 -6.74 10.64
N ILE A 58 -2.42 -5.48 10.80
CA ILE A 58 -1.53 -5.02 11.86
C ILE A 58 -2.29 -5.06 13.20
N PRO A 59 -1.80 -5.81 14.21
CA PRO A 59 -2.36 -5.78 15.54
C PRO A 59 -2.30 -4.37 16.15
N PRO A 60 -3.30 -3.94 16.94
CA PRO A 60 -3.41 -2.56 17.41
C PRO A 60 -2.28 -2.12 18.36
N TYR A 61 -1.55 -3.08 18.95
CA TYR A 61 -0.40 -2.85 19.82
C TYR A 61 0.94 -2.82 19.07
N THR A 62 0.93 -2.94 17.74
CA THR A 62 2.14 -2.97 16.92
C THR A 62 2.75 -1.58 16.83
N ASP A 63 4.04 -1.46 17.14
CA ASP A 63 4.77 -0.20 16.95
C ASP A 63 5.08 0.07 15.47
N GLY A 64 5.44 1.31 15.16
CA GLY A 64 5.73 1.73 13.80
C GLY A 64 6.90 0.99 13.14
N ALA A 65 7.94 0.62 13.90
CA ALA A 65 9.10 -0.08 13.35
C ALA A 65 8.73 -1.51 12.91
N ARG A 66 7.95 -2.21 13.73
CA ARG A 66 7.39 -3.51 13.41
C ARG A 66 6.40 -3.44 12.25
N ALA A 67 5.54 -2.41 12.19
CA ALA A 67 4.63 -2.22 11.07
C ALA A 67 5.37 -1.98 9.75
N ARG A 68 6.46 -1.19 9.77
CA ARG A 68 7.33 -0.97 8.60
C ARG A 68 8.00 -2.26 8.14
N ALA A 69 8.60 -3.01 9.08
CA ALA A 69 9.20 -4.29 8.78
C ALA A 69 8.18 -5.29 8.22
N ALA A 70 6.96 -5.34 8.78
CA ALA A 70 5.88 -6.16 8.26
C ALA A 70 5.50 -5.74 6.83
N ALA A 71 5.36 -4.45 6.54
CA ALA A 71 5.06 -3.98 5.18
C ALA A 71 6.14 -4.44 4.17
N LEU A 72 7.42 -4.33 4.52
CA LEU A 72 8.51 -4.82 3.68
C LEU A 72 8.45 -6.33 3.47
N MET A 73 8.25 -7.09 4.57
CA MET A 73 8.20 -8.55 4.50
C MET A 73 6.98 -9.05 3.73
N THR A 74 5.86 -8.30 3.71
CA THR A 74 4.70 -8.58 2.87
C THR A 74 5.01 -8.43 1.38
N TYR A 75 5.73 -7.37 0.96
CA TYR A 75 6.20 -7.24 -0.43
C TYR A 75 7.08 -8.44 -0.81
N ILE A 76 8.07 -8.77 0.04
CA ILE A 76 9.03 -9.85 -0.22
C ILE A 76 8.28 -11.18 -0.35
N LEU A 77 7.42 -11.51 0.62
CA LEU A 77 6.62 -12.74 0.64
C LEU A 77 5.82 -12.93 -0.65
N ASN A 78 5.18 -11.87 -1.13
CA ASN A 78 4.31 -11.95 -2.31
C ASN A 78 5.06 -12.20 -3.62
N ALA A 79 6.37 -11.92 -3.66
CA ALA A 79 7.21 -12.02 -4.84
C ALA A 79 6.73 -11.20 -6.06
N GLY A 80 6.08 -10.06 -5.79
CA GLY A 80 5.54 -9.14 -6.80
C GLY A 80 4.18 -8.56 -6.40
N THR A 81 3.76 -7.49 -7.08
CA THR A 81 2.53 -6.74 -6.75
C THR A 81 1.31 -7.23 -7.52
N GLY A 82 1.50 -7.89 -8.67
CA GLY A 82 0.41 -8.25 -9.60
C GLY A 82 -0.02 -7.10 -10.52
N TYR A 83 0.59 -5.93 -10.40
CA TYR A 83 0.41 -4.82 -11.33
C TYR A 83 0.90 -5.19 -12.74
N GLY A 84 0.16 -4.73 -13.76
CA GLY A 84 0.45 -5.02 -15.18
C GLY A 84 0.37 -6.50 -15.57
N LYS A 85 -0.43 -7.30 -14.84
CA LYS A 85 -0.64 -8.72 -15.17
C LYS A 85 -1.19 -8.90 -16.59
N PRO A 86 -0.76 -9.94 -17.33
CA PRO A 86 -1.29 -10.24 -18.67
C PRO A 86 -2.81 -10.40 -18.66
N GLY A 87 -3.48 -9.82 -19.66
CA GLY A 87 -4.94 -9.86 -19.79
C GLY A 87 -5.70 -8.83 -18.95
N ALA A 88 -5.01 -8.01 -18.15
CA ALA A 88 -5.60 -6.84 -17.50
C ALA A 88 -5.66 -5.63 -18.45
N ARG A 89 -6.41 -4.60 -18.05
CA ARG A 89 -6.41 -3.31 -18.74
C ARG A 89 -5.02 -2.70 -18.77
N THR A 90 -4.75 -1.90 -19.80
CA THR A 90 -3.52 -1.12 -19.93
C THR A 90 -3.28 -0.30 -18.67
N THR A 91 -2.06 -0.39 -18.15
CA THR A 91 -1.58 0.33 -16.98
C THR A 91 -0.86 1.61 -17.39
N ASP A 92 -0.79 2.60 -16.49
CA ASP A 92 -0.14 3.89 -16.78
C ASP A 92 1.39 3.79 -16.78
N PHE A 93 1.94 2.80 -16.06
CA PHE A 93 3.37 2.57 -15.92
C PHE A 93 3.77 1.14 -16.29
N PRO A 94 5.05 0.92 -16.65
CA PRO A 94 5.60 -0.42 -16.80
C PRO A 94 5.69 -1.13 -15.44
N VAL A 95 5.64 -2.45 -15.48
CA VAL A 95 5.82 -3.28 -14.28
C VAL A 95 7.26 -3.16 -13.78
N THR A 96 7.42 -2.80 -12.51
CA THR A 96 8.73 -2.84 -11.86
C THR A 96 9.13 -4.29 -11.57
N PRO A 97 10.29 -4.77 -12.06
CA PRO A 97 10.73 -6.14 -11.83
C PRO A 97 10.91 -6.45 -10.34
N TYR A 98 10.48 -7.65 -9.93
CA TYR A 98 10.76 -8.15 -8.58
C TYR A 98 12.25 -8.47 -8.46
N GLY A 99 12.94 -7.89 -7.48
CA GLY A 99 14.37 -8.07 -7.32
C GLY A 99 14.99 -7.27 -6.18
N ALA A 100 16.29 -7.48 -5.94
CA ALA A 100 17.00 -6.83 -4.84
C ALA A 100 17.07 -5.29 -4.98
N ALA A 101 17.09 -4.78 -6.22
CA ALA A 101 17.00 -3.35 -6.51
C ALA A 101 15.66 -2.76 -6.05
N GLU A 102 14.56 -3.45 -6.34
CA GLU A 102 13.23 -3.00 -5.95
C GLU A 102 13.02 -3.06 -4.43
N VAL A 103 13.53 -4.11 -3.77
CA VAL A 103 13.57 -4.17 -2.30
C VAL A 103 14.35 -2.99 -1.72
N THR A 104 15.49 -2.63 -2.32
CA THR A 104 16.29 -1.46 -1.90
C THR A 104 15.50 -0.17 -2.05
N ARG A 105 14.78 0.01 -3.17
CA ARG A 105 13.94 1.18 -3.43
C ARG A 105 12.83 1.33 -2.41
N ILE A 106 12.13 0.24 -2.10
CA ILE A 106 11.07 0.22 -1.08
C ILE A 106 11.65 0.55 0.30
N MET A 107 12.79 -0.02 0.69
CA MET A 107 13.44 0.31 1.95
C MET A 107 13.83 1.80 2.04
N ALA A 108 14.34 2.38 0.95
CA ALA A 108 14.68 3.79 0.89
C ALA A 108 13.43 4.68 1.07
N ARG A 109 12.35 4.38 0.34
CA ARG A 109 11.05 5.06 0.45
C ARG A 109 10.50 4.97 1.89
N GLN A 110 10.45 3.77 2.45
CA GLN A 110 10.00 3.54 3.83
C GLN A 110 10.84 4.30 4.87
N ASN A 111 12.14 4.48 4.62
CA ASN A 111 13.01 5.24 5.52
C ASN A 111 12.82 6.76 5.41
N ALA A 112 12.63 7.27 4.20
CA ALA A 112 12.26 8.67 3.97
C ALA A 112 10.90 8.99 4.62
N ASN A 113 9.95 8.06 4.49
CA ASN A 113 8.62 8.12 5.09
C ASN A 113 8.53 7.54 6.51
N ARG A 114 9.66 7.32 7.21
CA ARG A 114 9.66 6.68 8.55
C ARG A 114 8.75 7.37 9.56
N TRP A 115 8.55 8.67 9.37
CA TRP A 115 7.70 9.50 10.22
C TRP A 115 6.25 9.03 10.20
N SER A 116 5.72 8.53 9.07
CA SER A 116 4.33 8.04 8.98
C SER A 116 4.15 6.76 9.79
N TYR A 117 5.16 5.88 9.81
CA TYR A 117 5.15 4.69 10.66
C TYR A 117 5.22 5.04 12.15
N THR A 118 6.15 5.90 12.54
CA THR A 118 6.39 6.21 13.97
C THR A 118 5.27 7.03 14.61
N ARG A 119 4.60 7.90 13.84
CA ARG A 119 3.56 8.80 14.36
C ARG A 119 2.16 8.26 14.12
N ASP A 120 1.90 7.76 12.91
CA ASP A 120 0.53 7.60 12.45
C ASP A 120 -0.04 6.19 12.70
N VAL A 121 0.80 5.14 12.78
CA VAL A 121 0.32 3.76 13.06
C VAL A 121 -0.41 3.69 14.40
N ALA A 122 0.23 4.14 15.48
CA ALA A 122 -0.37 4.15 16.80
C ALA A 122 -1.56 5.12 16.87
N PHE A 123 -1.47 6.26 16.17
CA PHE A 123 -2.56 7.23 16.11
C PHE A 123 -3.82 6.64 15.46
N VAL A 124 -3.68 5.97 14.31
CA VAL A 124 -4.80 5.33 13.62
C VAL A 124 -5.47 4.30 14.53
N HIS A 125 -4.69 3.42 15.16
CA HIS A 125 -5.23 2.39 16.06
C HIS A 125 -5.94 2.95 17.28
N ARG A 126 -5.39 3.99 17.93
CA ARG A 126 -6.02 4.68 19.06
C ARG A 126 -7.34 5.35 18.69
N ASN A 127 -7.48 5.78 17.44
CA ASN A 127 -8.71 6.38 16.91
C ASN A 127 -9.67 5.34 16.30
N GLY A 128 -9.52 4.05 16.61
CA GLY A 128 -10.40 2.99 16.14
C GLY A 128 -10.16 2.52 14.71
N GLY A 129 -9.18 3.09 14.00
CA GLY A 129 -8.78 2.65 12.67
C GLY A 129 -7.98 1.34 12.70
N ARG A 130 -7.91 0.69 11.54
CA ARG A 130 -7.13 -0.54 11.33
C ARG A 130 -6.29 -0.43 10.08
N LEU A 131 -5.18 -1.17 10.04
CA LEU A 131 -4.16 -1.11 9.02
C LEU A 131 -3.82 -2.51 8.55
N VAL A 132 -3.64 -2.69 7.26
CA VAL A 132 -3.10 -3.90 6.63
C VAL A 132 -1.80 -3.55 5.89
N THR A 133 -0.86 -4.48 5.89
CA THR A 133 0.29 -4.42 4.96
C THR A 133 -0.15 -4.77 3.55
N THR A 134 0.50 -4.19 2.56
CA THR A 134 0.17 -4.39 1.14
C THR A 134 1.33 -5.04 0.38
N PRO A 135 1.05 -5.69 -0.76
CA PRO A 135 2.08 -6.22 -1.67
C PRO A 135 3.03 -5.16 -2.24
N ASN A 136 2.78 -3.86 -2.08
CA ASN A 136 3.60 -2.75 -2.58
C ASN A 136 4.59 -2.21 -1.52
N GLY A 137 4.67 -2.88 -0.37
CA GLY A 137 5.57 -2.49 0.72
C GLY A 137 5.07 -1.28 1.52
N MET A 138 3.78 -0.95 1.41
CA MET A 138 3.15 0.16 2.14
C MET A 138 2.02 -0.34 3.04
N LEU A 139 1.43 0.55 3.85
CA LEU A 139 0.25 0.27 4.66
C LEU A 139 -1.00 0.79 3.96
N MET A 140 -2.08 0.02 4.01
CA MET A 140 -3.42 0.46 3.65
C MET A 140 -4.30 0.44 4.89
N GLY A 141 -5.08 1.49 5.11
CA GLY A 141 -5.85 1.69 6.32
C GLY A 141 -7.29 2.06 6.06
N LEU A 142 -8.10 1.90 7.10
CA LEU A 142 -9.49 2.35 7.11
C LEU A 142 -9.85 2.87 8.51
N GLY A 143 -10.59 3.99 8.54
CA GLY A 143 -11.03 4.64 9.78
C GLY A 143 -9.96 5.50 10.47
N GLY A 144 -10.34 6.10 11.60
CA GLY A 144 -9.57 7.12 12.31
C GLY A 144 -10.21 8.51 12.21
N ASN A 145 -9.91 9.41 13.15
CA ASN A 145 -10.52 10.75 13.21
C ASN A 145 -9.60 11.86 12.63
N TRP A 146 -10.28 12.78 11.92
CA TRP A 146 -9.93 14.16 11.54
C TRP A 146 -8.94 14.43 10.39
N ILE A 147 -7.68 13.96 10.38
CA ILE A 147 -6.71 14.35 9.31
C ILE A 147 -7.07 13.78 7.92
N GLN A 148 -7.80 12.66 7.89
CA GLN A 148 -8.19 11.95 6.66
C GLN A 148 -9.33 12.62 5.88
N ARG A 149 -10.11 13.51 6.52
CA ARG A 149 -11.26 14.17 5.87
C ARG A 149 -10.86 15.36 5.00
N LEU A 150 -9.66 15.92 5.18
CA LEU A 150 -9.26 17.18 4.52
C LEU A 150 -8.90 17.00 3.03
N PHE A 151 -8.48 15.80 2.62
CA PHE A 151 -7.95 15.52 1.27
C PHE A 151 -8.72 14.45 0.49
N SER A 152 -9.79 13.88 1.08
CA SER A 152 -10.55 12.78 0.49
C SER A 152 -11.52 13.24 -0.61
N ARG A 153 -11.02 13.45 -1.83
CA ARG A 153 -11.86 13.41 -3.04
C ARG A 153 -11.43 12.20 -3.89
N ARG A 154 -12.31 11.20 -3.99
CA ARG A 154 -12.38 10.11 -5.01
C ARG A 154 -11.81 8.70 -4.74
N GLY A 155 -11.17 8.38 -3.62
CA GLY A 155 -10.87 6.96 -3.31
C GLY A 155 -10.12 6.71 -2.01
N GLY A 156 -9.27 7.65 -1.63
CA GLY A 156 -8.53 7.63 -0.38
C GLY A 156 -7.51 8.75 -0.36
N THR A 157 -6.53 8.66 0.55
CA THR A 157 -5.41 9.61 0.60
C THR A 157 -4.16 8.88 1.05
N THR A 158 -3.08 9.05 0.30
CA THR A 158 -1.74 8.59 0.72
C THR A 158 -1.00 9.66 1.51
N TRP A 159 -0.47 9.26 2.65
CA TRP A 159 0.25 10.08 3.62
C TRP A 159 1.54 9.37 4.03
N GLY A 160 2.66 9.76 3.42
CA GLY A 160 3.90 8.97 3.48
C GLY A 160 3.65 7.57 2.89
N ASP A 161 3.95 6.51 3.65
CA ASP A 161 3.68 5.11 3.26
C ASP A 161 2.32 4.56 3.75
N LEU A 162 1.37 5.45 4.07
CA LEU A 162 0.04 5.09 4.58
C LEU A 162 -1.06 5.53 3.61
N PHE A 163 -1.69 4.59 2.91
CA PHE A 163 -2.88 4.83 2.11
C PHE A 163 -4.15 4.64 2.94
N MET A 164 -4.93 5.70 3.14
CA MET A 164 -6.20 5.63 3.88
C MET A 164 -7.37 5.57 2.90
N VAL A 165 -8.08 4.44 2.87
CA VAL A 165 -9.27 4.25 2.02
C VAL A 165 -10.43 5.09 2.53
N ASN A 166 -11.09 5.82 1.64
CA ASN A 166 -12.28 6.58 1.98
C ASN A 166 -13.52 5.67 1.91
N ALA A 167 -13.86 5.06 3.05
CA ALA A 167 -15.04 4.22 3.22
C ALA A 167 -15.98 4.73 4.35
N GLY A 168 -15.88 6.00 4.73
CA GLY A 168 -16.76 6.61 5.72
C GLY A 168 -16.62 6.01 7.13
N ARG A 169 -17.67 6.15 7.95
CA ARG A 169 -17.70 5.56 9.30
C ARG A 169 -18.06 4.10 9.20
N VAL A 170 -17.12 3.22 9.55
CA VAL A 170 -17.33 1.78 9.61
C VAL A 170 -17.48 1.31 11.06
N ALA A 171 -18.25 0.25 11.26
CA ALA A 171 -18.37 -0.40 12.56
C ALA A 171 -17.14 -1.26 12.88
N ASP A 172 -16.64 -2.00 11.89
CA ASP A 172 -15.43 -2.83 11.99
C ASP A 172 -14.50 -2.55 10.80
N ALA A 173 -13.45 -1.78 11.04
CA ALA A 173 -12.46 -1.46 10.02
C ALA A 173 -11.60 -2.65 9.59
N GLY A 174 -11.37 -3.63 10.47
CA GLY A 174 -10.58 -4.81 10.13
C GLY A 174 -11.34 -5.72 9.17
N GLU A 175 -12.62 -5.95 9.46
CA GLU A 175 -13.51 -6.71 8.59
C GLU A 175 -13.74 -6.02 7.25
N GLN A 176 -13.93 -4.69 7.23
CA GLN A 176 -14.06 -3.94 5.98
C GLN A 176 -12.79 -4.03 5.12
N LEU A 177 -11.59 -3.94 5.74
CA LEU A 177 -10.33 -4.14 5.03
C LEU A 177 -10.22 -5.56 4.45
N ARG A 178 -10.65 -6.58 5.20
CA ARG A 178 -10.71 -7.96 4.70
C ARG A 178 -11.60 -8.07 3.47
N GLN A 179 -12.77 -7.42 3.46
CA GLN A 179 -13.68 -7.41 2.30
C GLN A 179 -13.09 -6.69 1.09
N ILE A 180 -12.40 -5.56 1.30
CA ILE A 180 -11.70 -4.84 0.23
C ILE A 180 -10.65 -5.75 -0.40
N VAL A 181 -9.77 -6.35 0.42
CA VAL A 181 -8.72 -7.27 -0.04
C VAL A 181 -9.33 -8.46 -0.78
N ALA A 182 -10.32 -9.13 -0.19
CA ALA A 182 -10.95 -10.31 -0.78
C ALA A 182 -11.68 -9.99 -2.10
N SER A 183 -12.16 -8.76 -2.28
CA SER A 183 -12.78 -8.34 -3.54
C SER A 183 -11.77 -8.14 -4.67
N GLY A 184 -10.51 -7.82 -4.35
CA GLY A 184 -9.50 -7.45 -5.34
C GLY A 184 -9.77 -6.14 -6.08
N HIS A 185 -10.75 -5.35 -5.63
CA HIS A 185 -11.14 -4.08 -6.23
C HIS A 185 -10.95 -2.91 -5.26
N ALA A 186 -10.77 -1.71 -5.78
CA ALA A 186 -10.77 -0.48 -4.99
C ALA A 186 -12.20 -0.13 -4.55
N TRP A 187 -12.34 0.46 -3.36
CA TRP A 187 -13.63 0.84 -2.80
C TRP A 187 -13.74 2.34 -2.61
N TYR A 188 -14.97 2.86 -2.70
CA TYR A 188 -15.28 4.27 -2.53
C TYR A 188 -16.64 4.43 -1.86
N LEU A 189 -16.93 5.64 -1.37
CA LEU A 189 -18.27 6.02 -0.92
C LEU A 189 -19.14 6.41 -2.12
N ASP A 190 -20.30 5.77 -2.27
CA ASP A 190 -21.31 6.24 -3.19
C ASP A 190 -21.97 7.55 -2.71
N ALA A 191 -22.86 8.12 -3.54
CA ALA A 191 -23.55 9.38 -3.21
C ALA A 191 -24.39 9.29 -1.91
N GLY A 192 -24.77 8.09 -1.49
CA GLY A 192 -25.48 7.83 -0.24
C GLY A 192 -24.56 7.60 0.97
N GLY A 193 -23.24 7.70 0.80
CA GLY A 193 -22.27 7.45 1.87
C GLY A 193 -22.09 5.97 2.19
N THR A 194 -22.50 5.06 1.29
CA THR A 194 -22.30 3.62 1.46
C THR A 194 -21.02 3.17 0.76
N PRO A 195 -20.14 2.40 1.42
CA PRO A 195 -18.97 1.82 0.79
C PRO A 195 -19.37 0.83 -0.31
N ARG A 196 -18.80 1.00 -1.51
CA ARG A 196 -19.00 0.08 -2.63
C ARG A 196 -17.69 -0.24 -3.33
N ALA A 197 -17.57 -1.48 -3.79
CA ALA A 197 -16.52 -1.88 -4.72
C ALA A 197 -16.69 -1.15 -6.06
N SER A 198 -15.57 -0.63 -6.59
CA SER A 198 -15.47 -0.09 -7.93
C SER A 198 -15.12 -1.19 -8.94
N ARG A 199 -15.05 -0.82 -10.22
CA ARG A 199 -14.50 -1.68 -11.29
C ARG A 199 -12.99 -1.57 -11.44
N LEU A 200 -12.32 -0.83 -10.55
CA LEU A 200 -10.89 -0.60 -10.62
C LEU A 200 -10.18 -1.65 -9.78
N ASP A 201 -9.20 -2.33 -10.38
CA ASP A 201 -8.38 -3.33 -9.70
C ASP A 201 -7.64 -2.69 -8.53
N LEU A 202 -7.65 -3.37 -7.38
CA LEU A 202 -6.95 -2.93 -6.18
C LEU A 202 -5.44 -2.78 -6.45
N ASP A 203 -4.86 -3.63 -7.29
CA ASP A 203 -3.44 -3.57 -7.67
C ASP A 203 -3.05 -2.28 -8.37
N ARG A 204 -3.96 -1.73 -9.19
CA ARG A 204 -3.74 -0.49 -9.92
C ARG A 204 -3.78 0.69 -8.97
N VAL A 205 -4.77 0.72 -8.08
CA VAL A 205 -4.83 1.74 -7.03
C VAL A 205 -3.61 1.65 -6.12
N LEU A 206 -3.26 0.47 -5.61
CA LEU A 206 -2.08 0.34 -4.75
C LEU A 206 -0.77 0.73 -5.46
N HIS A 207 -0.67 0.57 -6.78
CA HIS A 207 0.46 1.10 -7.54
C HIS A 207 0.43 2.63 -7.65
N HIS A 208 -0.73 3.22 -7.96
CA HIS A 208 -0.94 4.67 -7.96
C HIS A 208 -0.59 5.30 -6.60
N GLU A 209 -1.07 4.70 -5.51
CA GLU A 209 -0.80 5.16 -4.15
C GLU A 209 0.68 4.96 -3.75
N GLU A 210 1.33 3.93 -4.27
CA GLU A 210 2.78 3.75 -4.11
C GLU A 210 3.59 4.86 -4.77
N ARG A 211 3.12 5.39 -5.90
CA ARG A 211 3.72 6.56 -6.55
C ARG A 211 3.55 7.82 -5.71
N HIS A 212 2.38 8.03 -5.10
CA HIS A 212 2.21 9.10 -4.12
C HIS A 212 3.14 8.93 -2.92
N ALA A 213 3.33 7.71 -2.43
CA ALA A 213 4.30 7.44 -1.36
C ALA A 213 5.74 7.78 -1.77
N ALA A 214 6.11 7.54 -3.04
CA ALA A 214 7.40 7.97 -3.59
C ALA A 214 7.50 9.51 -3.67
N GLN A 215 6.46 10.21 -4.09
CA GLN A 215 6.42 11.68 -4.07
C GLN A 215 6.62 12.23 -2.64
N TRP A 216 6.00 11.61 -1.62
CA TRP A 216 6.24 11.95 -0.22
C TRP A 216 7.69 11.72 0.22
N ALA A 217 8.32 10.64 -0.24
CA ALA A 217 9.71 10.35 0.06
C ALA A 217 10.66 11.38 -0.56
N ASP A 218 10.39 11.81 -1.79
CA ASP A 218 11.24 12.73 -2.55
C ASP A 218 11.09 14.18 -2.09
N LEU A 219 9.87 14.64 -1.86
CA LEU A 219 9.57 16.02 -1.45
C LEU A 219 9.68 16.21 0.08
N GLY A 220 9.58 15.13 0.85
CA GLY A 220 9.54 15.16 2.30
C GLY A 220 8.25 15.78 2.85
N TYR A 221 8.08 15.69 4.17
CA TYR A 221 6.86 16.11 4.87
C TYR A 221 6.43 17.56 4.56
N LEU A 222 7.37 18.50 4.67
CA LEU A 222 7.10 19.93 4.42
C LEU A 222 6.93 20.25 2.94
N GLY A 223 7.72 19.60 2.06
CA GLY A 223 7.63 19.82 0.62
C GLY A 223 6.29 19.34 0.05
N MET A 224 5.77 18.22 0.55
CA MET A 224 4.43 17.75 0.17
C MET A 224 3.31 18.63 0.72
N LEU A 225 3.39 19.12 1.95
CA LEU A 225 2.38 20.07 2.46
C LEU A 225 2.34 21.37 1.63
N ALA A 226 3.51 21.88 1.24
CA ALA A 226 3.59 23.03 0.33
C ALA A 226 3.08 22.70 -1.08
N GLY A 227 3.41 21.52 -1.61
CA GLY A 227 2.95 21.01 -2.90
C GLY A 227 1.43 20.84 -2.96
N TYR A 228 0.84 20.15 -1.98
CA TYR A 228 -0.61 20.01 -1.84
C TYR A 228 -1.32 21.36 -1.70
N GLY A 229 -0.77 22.29 -0.90
CA GLY A 229 -1.34 23.63 -0.77
C GLY A 229 -1.36 24.39 -2.10
N ARG A 230 -0.30 24.26 -2.90
CA ARG A 230 -0.19 24.89 -4.22
C ARG A 230 -1.12 24.25 -5.26
N GLU A 231 -1.19 22.93 -5.29
CA GLU A 231 -2.05 22.20 -6.24
C GLU A 231 -3.54 22.35 -5.86
N LEU A 232 -3.89 22.34 -4.57
CA LEU A 232 -5.25 22.63 -4.10
C LEU A 232 -5.67 24.05 -4.48
N PHE A 233 -4.80 25.05 -4.30
CA PHE A 233 -5.04 26.42 -4.76
C PHE A 233 -5.24 26.47 -6.29
N ARG A 234 -4.46 25.71 -7.05
CA ARG A 234 -4.53 25.68 -8.51
C ARG A 234 -5.78 24.97 -9.03
N GLU A 235 -6.19 23.87 -8.41
CA GLU A 235 -7.44 23.16 -8.72
C GLU A 235 -8.65 24.04 -8.38
N LEU A 236 -8.64 24.72 -7.22
CA LEU A 236 -9.72 25.61 -6.80
C LEU A 236 -9.81 26.89 -7.64
N ALA A 237 -8.67 27.49 -8.01
CA ALA A 237 -8.64 28.76 -8.75
C ALA A 237 -8.76 28.57 -10.27
N PHE A 238 -8.31 27.43 -10.83
CA PHE A 238 -8.19 27.25 -12.28
C PHE A 238 -8.83 25.96 -12.82
N GLY A 239 -9.40 25.09 -11.98
CA GLY A 239 -10.05 23.84 -12.41
C GLY A 239 -9.08 22.85 -13.08
N ALA A 240 -7.77 23.00 -12.88
CA ALA A 240 -6.75 22.21 -13.53
C ALA A 240 -6.56 20.83 -12.87
N VAL A 241 -6.24 19.81 -13.67
CA VAL A 241 -5.83 18.49 -13.17
C VAL A 241 -4.55 18.66 -12.33
N ASN A 242 -4.58 18.15 -11.11
CA ASN A 242 -3.45 18.18 -10.17
C ASN A 242 -2.25 17.41 -10.77
N ARG A 243 -1.10 18.07 -10.86
CA ARG A 243 0.10 17.46 -11.48
C ARG A 243 0.59 16.22 -10.75
N LEU A 244 0.41 16.18 -9.42
CA LEU A 244 0.79 15.02 -8.61
C LEU A 244 -0.04 13.77 -8.97
N GLU A 245 -1.33 13.96 -9.26
CA GLU A 245 -2.24 12.88 -9.70
C GLU A 245 -1.89 12.40 -11.11
N ALA A 246 -1.49 13.33 -12.00
CA ALA A 246 -1.02 12.98 -13.34
C ALA A 246 0.28 12.17 -13.30
N ASP A 247 1.25 12.58 -12.48
CA ASP A 247 2.52 11.90 -12.29
C ASP A 247 2.38 10.55 -11.56
N ALA A 248 1.27 10.35 -10.83
CA ALA A 248 0.92 9.08 -10.18
C ALA A 248 0.09 8.13 -11.07
N GLY A 249 -0.34 8.57 -12.26
CA GLY A 249 -1.12 7.80 -13.22
C GLY A 249 -2.62 7.95 -13.02
N LEU A 250 -3.27 8.68 -13.93
CA LEU A 250 -4.70 9.00 -13.85
C LEU A 250 -5.59 7.76 -13.98
N ALA A 251 -5.32 6.87 -14.95
CA ALA A 251 -6.19 5.73 -15.20
C ALA A 251 -6.06 4.66 -14.11
N ASP A 252 -4.85 4.51 -13.55
CA ASP A 252 -4.59 3.63 -12.42
C ASP A 252 -5.21 4.15 -11.11
N GLY A 253 -5.37 5.48 -10.97
CA GLY A 253 -6.16 6.13 -9.91
C GLY A 253 -7.67 6.19 -10.18
N GLY A 254 -8.13 5.74 -11.35
CA GLY A 254 -9.55 5.72 -11.74
C GLY A 254 -10.10 7.02 -12.35
N TYR A 255 -9.23 7.98 -12.66
CA TYR A 255 -9.56 9.17 -13.43
C TYR A 255 -9.65 8.87 -14.93
N ARG A 256 -10.34 9.74 -15.67
CA ARG A 256 -10.28 9.72 -17.14
C ARG A 256 -8.93 10.29 -17.55
N ALA A 257 -8.10 9.46 -18.19
CA ALA A 257 -6.93 9.88 -18.94
C ALA A 257 -7.34 10.35 -20.35
#